data_AF-A0A329TZV7-F1
#
_entry.id   AF-A0A329TZV7-F1
#
_cell.length_a   1.000
_cell.length_b   1.000
_cell.length_c   1.000
_cell.angle_alpha   90.00
_cell.angle_beta   90.00
_cell.angle_gamma   90.00
#
_symmetry.space_group_name_H-M   'P 1'
#
loop_
_entity.id
_entity.type
_entity.pdbx_description
1 polymer ?
#
loop_
_entity_poly.entity_id
_entity_poly.type
_entity_poly.pdbx_seq_one_letter_code
_entity_poly.pdbx_strand_id
1 'polypeptide(L)'
;MSERKSQQELDFERKHEEDLQRLRGLRLIDDDFMAAVFEERACAEFLLQIILKRDDLTVKEVHGQYSIKNLQGRSVRLDILAVDRENRAYNIEVQRSDRGASEKRARYNSSLLDANLTDAGDDYDALNETYVIFITENDVLKAGLPIYHVDRTIRETGTFFNDQAHIVYVNSQIKDETALGKLMHDFFCTNSKDMNYSILAQRVRYFKEDTKGVAAMCRAMEKMRDETEHETSIKHALAMLADGMPYEKVAKYSELPIEEVRALAEKKSA
;
A
#
# COMPACT_ATOMS: atom_id res chain seq x y z
N MET A 1 -3.04 14.26 46.25
CA MET A 1 -4.41 13.94 45.78
C MET A 1 -4.28 13.49 44.33
N SER A 2 -4.65 12.25 44.01
CA SER A 2 -4.64 11.76 42.63
C SER A 2 -5.88 12.32 41.94
N GLU A 3 -5.71 13.15 40.91
CA GLU A 3 -6.82 13.54 40.03
C GLU A 3 -7.44 12.27 39.45
N ARG A 4 -8.76 12.12 39.58
CA ARG A 4 -9.50 11.02 38.94
C ARG A 4 -9.60 11.36 37.46
N LYS A 5 -8.89 10.60 36.62
CA LYS A 5 -9.02 10.68 35.17
C LYS A 5 -10.46 10.40 34.76
N SER A 6 -10.94 11.12 33.75
CA SER A 6 -12.26 10.90 33.15
C SER A 6 -12.31 9.57 32.38
N GLN A 7 -13.51 9.04 32.16
CA GLN A 7 -13.70 7.81 31.39
C GLN A 7 -13.14 7.93 29.95
N GLN A 8 -13.27 9.11 29.34
CA GLN A 8 -12.74 9.39 28.01
C GLN A 8 -11.20 9.37 27.97
N GLU A 9 -10.55 9.92 29.00
CA GLU A 9 -9.07 9.86 29.11
C GLU A 9 -8.58 8.43 29.29
N LEU A 10 -9.28 7.61 30.08
CA LEU A 10 -8.94 6.20 30.27
C LEU A 10 -9.10 5.38 28.98
N ASP A 11 -10.16 5.64 28.21
CA ASP A 11 -10.38 4.98 26.92
C ASP A 11 -9.36 5.41 25.86
N PHE A 12 -8.97 6.68 25.85
CA PHE A 12 -7.89 7.19 24.99
C PHE A 12 -6.54 6.54 25.33
N GLU A 13 -6.16 6.49 26.62
CA GLU A 13 -4.91 5.86 27.06
C GLU A 13 -4.86 4.38 26.70
N ARG A 14 -5.97 3.65 26.86
CA ARG A 14 -6.07 2.24 26.47
C ARG A 14 -5.90 2.05 24.96
N LYS A 15 -6.62 2.83 24.14
CA LYS A 15 -6.50 2.78 22.67
C LYS A 15 -5.06 3.09 22.23
N HIS A 16 -4.43 4.08 22.86
CA HIS A 16 -3.04 4.43 22.59
C HIS A 16 -2.06 3.29 22.93
N GLU A 17 -2.25 2.61 24.06
CA GLU A 17 -1.43 1.45 24.44
C GLU A 17 -1.62 0.27 23.47
N GLU A 18 -2.86 0.03 23.01
CA GLU A 18 -3.16 -0.97 21.97
C GLU A 18 -2.46 -0.63 20.63
N ASP A 19 -2.47 0.65 20.22
CA ASP A 19 -1.79 1.12 19.01
C ASP A 19 -0.27 0.90 19.11
N LEU A 20 0.34 1.15 20.28
CA LEU A 20 1.75 0.87 20.53
C LEU A 20 2.07 -0.63 20.46
N GLN A 21 1.21 -1.48 21.00
CA GLN A 21 1.39 -2.94 20.90
C GLN A 21 1.28 -3.41 19.45
N ARG A 22 0.31 -2.89 18.70
CA ARG A 22 0.15 -3.19 17.27
C ARG A 22 1.36 -2.75 16.46
N LEU A 23 1.86 -1.54 16.68
CA LEU A 23 3.04 -0.99 16.01
C LEU A 23 4.29 -1.87 16.22
N ARG A 24 4.49 -2.41 17.41
CA ARG A 24 5.60 -3.34 17.69
C ARG A 24 5.52 -4.59 16.81
N GLY A 25 4.31 -5.09 16.54
CA GLY A 25 4.06 -6.29 15.75
C GLY A 25 4.13 -6.10 14.22
N LEU A 26 4.10 -4.86 13.71
CA LEU A 26 4.12 -4.60 12.26
C LEU A 26 5.42 -5.06 11.60
N ARG A 27 5.36 -5.51 10.36
CA ARG A 27 6.51 -5.93 9.53
C ARG A 27 6.43 -5.22 8.18
N LEU A 28 7.50 -5.22 7.39
CA LEU A 28 7.45 -4.57 6.07
C LEU A 28 6.52 -5.29 5.08
N ILE A 29 6.13 -6.54 5.36
CA ILE A 29 5.10 -7.25 4.59
C ILE A 29 3.67 -6.84 4.98
N ASP A 30 3.49 -5.92 5.93
CA ASP A 30 2.18 -5.36 6.28
C ASP A 30 1.99 -4.00 5.57
N ASP A 31 1.00 -3.92 4.67
CA ASP A 31 0.81 -2.85 3.66
C ASP A 31 0.92 -1.41 4.23
N ASP A 32 0.28 -1.11 5.36
CA ASP A 32 0.33 0.23 5.97
C ASP A 32 1.73 0.59 6.49
N PHE A 33 2.46 -0.38 7.02
CA PHE A 33 3.82 -0.16 7.52
C PHE A 33 4.83 -0.05 6.38
N MET A 34 4.62 -0.85 5.34
CA MET A 34 5.37 -0.81 4.09
C MET A 34 5.32 0.60 3.48
N ALA A 35 4.12 1.16 3.31
CA ALA A 35 3.95 2.49 2.76
C ALA A 35 4.72 3.56 3.57
N ALA A 36 4.61 3.55 4.89
CA ALA A 36 5.31 4.52 5.76
C ALA A 36 6.85 4.40 5.71
N VAL A 37 7.37 3.17 5.65
CA VAL A 37 8.81 2.91 5.57
C VAL A 37 9.37 3.36 4.24
N PHE A 38 8.73 2.99 3.14
CA PHE A 38 9.25 3.20 1.79
C PHE A 38 8.82 4.52 1.14
N GLU A 39 8.00 5.33 1.80
CA GLU A 39 7.87 6.77 1.46
C GLU A 39 9.21 7.52 1.66
N GLU A 40 10.18 6.92 2.36
CA GLU A 40 11.56 7.36 2.32
C GLU A 40 12.24 6.96 1.01
N ARG A 41 12.58 7.96 0.17
CA ARG A 41 13.16 7.77 -1.16
C ARG A 41 14.35 6.80 -1.18
N ALA A 42 15.26 6.92 -0.21
CA ALA A 42 16.44 6.07 -0.14
C ALA A 42 16.09 4.59 0.14
N CYS A 43 15.02 4.33 0.90
CA CYS A 43 14.54 2.97 1.14
C CYS A 43 13.90 2.38 -0.11
N ALA A 44 13.09 3.15 -0.83
CA ALA A 44 12.46 2.71 -2.08
C ALA A 44 13.50 2.47 -3.19
N GLU A 45 14.48 3.36 -3.32
CA GLU A 45 15.61 3.18 -4.24
C GLU A 45 16.36 1.88 -3.92
N PHE A 46 16.77 1.69 -2.67
CA PHE A 46 17.47 0.48 -2.26
C PHE A 46 16.69 -0.81 -2.54
N LEU A 47 15.37 -0.79 -2.30
CA LEU A 47 14.47 -1.90 -2.62
C LEU A 47 14.49 -2.24 -4.12
N LEU A 48 14.32 -1.22 -4.97
CA LEU A 48 14.30 -1.38 -6.42
C LEU A 48 15.65 -1.85 -6.97
N GLN A 49 16.76 -1.31 -6.45
CA GLN A 49 18.12 -1.72 -6.85
C GLN A 49 18.35 -3.22 -6.60
N ILE A 50 17.88 -3.76 -5.47
CA ILE A 50 17.99 -5.20 -5.17
C ILE A 50 17.09 -6.03 -6.08
N ILE A 51 15.81 -5.65 -6.21
CA ILE A 51 14.83 -6.44 -6.98
C ILE A 51 15.21 -6.50 -8.45
N LEU A 52 15.57 -5.35 -9.03
CA LEU A 52 15.87 -5.21 -10.46
C LEU A 52 17.35 -5.44 -10.79
N LYS A 53 18.20 -5.61 -9.78
CA LYS A 53 19.67 -5.75 -9.93
C LYS A 53 20.29 -4.60 -10.72
N ARG A 54 19.87 -3.38 -10.39
CA ARG A 54 20.27 -2.14 -11.06
C ARG A 54 20.86 -1.17 -10.06
N ASP A 55 22.18 -1.14 -9.94
CA ASP A 55 22.90 -0.20 -9.06
C ASP A 55 22.93 1.23 -9.62
N ASP A 56 22.58 1.40 -10.89
CA ASP A 56 22.41 2.67 -11.58
C ASP A 56 21.09 3.38 -11.24
N LEU A 57 20.10 2.66 -10.72
CA LEU A 57 18.77 3.19 -10.47
C LEU A 57 18.80 4.26 -9.37
N THR A 58 18.34 5.46 -9.71
CA THR A 58 18.18 6.57 -8.76
C THR A 58 16.73 7.06 -8.75
N VAL A 59 16.06 6.97 -7.60
CA VAL A 59 14.68 7.40 -7.44
C VAL A 59 14.62 8.92 -7.39
N LYS A 60 13.73 9.52 -8.19
CA LYS A 60 13.41 10.95 -8.22
C LYS A 60 12.34 11.25 -7.16
N GLU A 61 11.25 10.51 -7.22
CA GLU A 61 10.02 10.72 -6.43
C GLU A 61 9.47 9.39 -5.91
N VAL A 62 8.85 9.41 -4.73
CA VAL A 62 8.14 8.26 -4.15
C VAL A 62 6.89 8.72 -3.41
N HIS A 63 5.82 7.94 -3.53
CA HIS A 63 4.53 8.19 -2.90
C HIS A 63 3.99 6.90 -2.30
N GLY A 64 3.73 6.90 -0.99
CA GLY A 64 3.01 5.82 -0.32
C GLY A 64 1.48 5.99 -0.46
N GLN A 65 0.74 4.88 -0.51
CA GLN A 65 -0.74 4.85 -0.57
C GLN A 65 -1.33 5.77 -1.66
N TYR A 66 -0.76 5.73 -2.86
CA TYR A 66 -1.15 6.60 -3.96
C TYR A 66 -2.52 6.18 -4.53
N SER A 67 -3.53 7.02 -4.34
CA SER A 67 -4.90 6.74 -4.76
C SER A 67 -5.18 7.29 -6.16
N ILE A 68 -5.35 6.38 -7.12
CA ILE A 68 -5.79 6.70 -8.48
C ILE A 68 -7.31 6.62 -8.53
N LYS A 69 -7.97 7.78 -8.67
CA LYS A 69 -9.42 7.87 -8.81
C LYS A 69 -9.82 7.75 -10.27
N ASN A 70 -10.62 6.74 -10.59
CA ASN A 70 -11.21 6.62 -11.93
C ASN A 70 -12.68 7.05 -11.87
N LEU A 71 -13.06 8.05 -12.66
CA LEU A 71 -14.43 8.60 -12.72
C LEU A 71 -15.43 7.64 -13.39
N GLN A 72 -14.98 6.74 -14.27
CA GLN A 72 -15.85 5.81 -15.01
C GLN A 72 -15.45 4.33 -14.83
N GLY A 73 -14.62 4.02 -13.82
CA GLY A 73 -14.06 2.68 -13.63
C GLY A 73 -13.69 2.38 -12.18
N ARG A 74 -12.82 1.37 -11.98
CA ARG A 74 -12.37 0.99 -10.63
C ARG A 74 -11.20 1.86 -10.19
N SER A 75 -11.38 2.64 -9.13
CA SER A 75 -10.25 3.29 -8.44
C SER A 75 -9.33 2.23 -7.82
N VAL A 76 -8.04 2.54 -7.74
CA VAL A 76 -7.03 1.68 -7.10
C VAL A 76 -6.17 2.52 -6.18
N ARG A 77 -5.77 1.93 -5.05
CA ARG A 77 -4.74 2.47 -4.18
C ARG A 77 -3.50 1.61 -4.39
N LEU A 78 -2.43 2.24 -4.82
CA LEU A 78 -1.11 1.62 -4.98
C LEU A 78 -0.36 1.74 -3.64
N ASP A 79 0.32 0.68 -3.20
CA ASP A 79 1.03 0.71 -1.92
C ASP A 79 2.21 1.69 -1.99
N ILE A 80 3.06 1.57 -3.02
CA ILE A 80 4.10 2.54 -3.36
C ILE A 80 4.10 2.81 -4.87
N LEU A 81 4.12 4.09 -5.24
CA LEU A 81 4.50 4.55 -6.56
C LEU A 81 5.85 5.28 -6.47
N ALA A 82 6.87 4.78 -7.18
CA ALA A 82 8.15 5.45 -7.31
C ALA A 82 8.43 5.79 -8.78
N VAL A 83 9.16 6.89 -9.01
CA VAL A 83 9.60 7.31 -10.35
C VAL A 83 11.09 7.61 -10.29
N ASP A 84 11.87 7.06 -11.23
CA ASP A 84 13.31 7.32 -11.31
C ASP A 84 13.66 8.57 -12.15
N ARG A 85 14.96 8.85 -12.29
CA ARG A 85 15.46 9.98 -13.08
C ARG A 85 15.26 9.85 -14.59
N GLU A 86 15.10 8.64 -15.10
CA GLU A 86 14.78 8.35 -16.50
C GLU A 86 13.26 8.31 -16.72
N ASN A 87 12.48 8.77 -15.74
CA ASN A 87 11.02 8.74 -15.69
C ASN A 87 10.42 7.33 -15.80
N ARG A 88 11.15 6.27 -15.44
CA ARG A 88 10.53 4.94 -15.32
C ARG A 88 9.69 4.89 -14.05
N ALA A 89 8.52 4.27 -14.14
CA ALA A 89 7.57 4.22 -13.04
C ALA A 89 7.47 2.81 -12.45
N TYR A 90 7.47 2.74 -11.13
CA TYR A 90 7.47 1.51 -10.36
C TYR A 90 6.29 1.51 -9.41
N ASN A 91 5.31 0.64 -9.67
CA ASN A 91 4.28 0.30 -8.71
C ASN A 91 4.75 -0.93 -7.91
N ILE A 92 4.93 -0.75 -6.60
CA ILE A 92 5.34 -1.83 -5.70
C ILE A 92 4.16 -2.15 -4.80
N GLU A 93 3.74 -3.41 -4.80
CA GLU A 93 2.57 -3.94 -4.10
C GLU A 93 3.02 -5.06 -3.17
N VAL A 94 2.66 -4.99 -1.89
CA VAL A 94 2.89 -6.08 -0.94
C VAL A 94 1.61 -6.87 -0.78
N GLN A 95 1.67 -8.21 -0.83
CA GLN A 95 0.47 -9.04 -0.76
C GLN A 95 0.65 -10.26 0.13
N ARG A 96 -0.08 -10.26 1.25
CA ARG A 96 -0.14 -11.40 2.18
C ARG A 96 -1.13 -12.48 1.74
N SER A 97 -2.13 -12.12 0.95
CA SER A 97 -3.10 -13.06 0.37
C SER A 97 -2.86 -13.25 -1.12
N ASP A 98 -2.73 -14.50 -1.56
CA ASP A 98 -2.52 -14.85 -2.96
C ASP A 98 -3.60 -14.27 -3.89
N ARG A 99 -4.83 -14.10 -3.40
CA ARG A 99 -5.94 -13.51 -4.17
C ARG A 99 -5.67 -12.05 -4.56
N GLY A 100 -4.88 -11.34 -3.77
CA GLY A 100 -4.50 -9.96 -4.02
C GLY A 100 -3.47 -9.80 -5.14
N ALA A 101 -2.75 -10.85 -5.52
CA ALA A 101 -1.64 -10.78 -6.47
C ALA A 101 -1.97 -11.42 -7.84
N SER A 102 -3.24 -11.48 -8.22
CA SER A 102 -3.63 -12.10 -9.50
C SER A 102 -3.02 -11.41 -10.73
N GLU A 103 -2.81 -12.17 -11.80
CA GLU A 103 -2.23 -11.70 -13.06
C GLU A 103 -3.12 -10.61 -13.71
N LYS A 104 -4.44 -10.71 -13.51
CA LYS A 104 -5.39 -9.69 -13.97
C LYS A 104 -5.22 -8.37 -13.24
N ARG A 105 -4.90 -8.41 -11.93
CA ARG A 105 -4.59 -7.19 -11.16
C ARG A 105 -3.28 -6.59 -11.61
N ALA A 106 -2.25 -7.41 -11.85
CA ALA A 106 -0.99 -6.92 -12.38
C ALA A 106 -1.15 -6.17 -13.70
N ARG A 107 -1.91 -6.75 -14.65
CA ARG A 107 -2.25 -6.08 -15.91
C ARG A 107 -3.07 -4.80 -15.69
N TYR A 108 -4.03 -4.82 -14.77
CA TYR A 108 -4.86 -3.64 -14.50
C TYR A 108 -4.05 -2.49 -13.91
N ASN A 109 -3.16 -2.78 -12.95
CA ASN A 109 -2.26 -1.81 -12.36
C ASN A 109 -1.35 -1.18 -13.43
N SER A 110 -0.79 -1.99 -14.35
CA SER A 110 0.00 -1.49 -15.48
C SER A 110 -0.80 -0.50 -16.33
N SER A 111 -2.04 -0.83 -16.70
CA SER A 111 -2.89 0.10 -17.48
C SER A 111 -3.24 1.39 -16.73
N LEU A 112 -3.29 1.36 -15.39
CA LEU A 112 -3.54 2.56 -14.60
C LEU A 112 -2.31 3.46 -14.52
N LEU A 113 -1.10 2.91 -14.50
CA LEU A 113 0.12 3.71 -14.58
C LEU A 113 0.15 4.48 -15.90
N ASP A 114 -0.03 3.79 -17.03
CA ASP A 114 -0.03 4.41 -18.36
C ASP A 114 -1.06 5.55 -18.46
N ALA A 115 -2.26 5.34 -17.93
CA ALA A 115 -3.36 6.31 -17.99
C ALA A 115 -3.22 7.51 -17.05
N ASN A 116 -2.36 7.45 -16.03
CA ASN A 116 -2.21 8.53 -15.03
C ASN A 116 -0.84 9.20 -15.04
N LEU A 117 0.11 8.64 -15.78
CA LEU A 117 1.46 9.22 -15.94
C LEU A 117 1.63 9.97 -17.26
N THR A 118 0.60 10.02 -18.10
CA THR A 118 0.57 10.77 -19.36
C THR A 118 -0.50 11.86 -19.35
N ASP A 119 -0.21 12.97 -20.02
CA ASP A 119 -1.16 14.06 -20.19
C ASP A 119 -2.03 13.84 -21.44
N ALA A 120 -3.20 14.46 -21.45
CA ALA A 120 -4.12 14.37 -22.58
C ALA A 120 -3.48 14.96 -23.85
N GLY A 121 -3.21 14.11 -24.84
CA GLY A 121 -2.64 14.51 -26.13
C GLY A 121 -1.17 14.12 -26.33
N ASP A 122 -0.54 13.50 -25.33
CA ASP A 122 0.80 12.93 -25.48
C ASP A 122 0.83 11.78 -26.50
N ASP A 123 1.97 11.62 -27.17
CA ASP A 123 2.22 10.49 -28.07
C ASP A 123 2.39 9.20 -27.25
N TYR A 124 2.02 8.05 -27.81
CA TYR A 124 2.26 6.75 -27.18
C TYR A 124 3.75 6.45 -26.99
N ASP A 125 4.62 7.00 -27.82
CA ASP A 125 6.08 6.90 -27.64
C ASP A 125 6.58 7.68 -26.40
N ALA A 126 5.75 8.54 -25.80
CA ALA A 126 6.05 9.24 -24.56
C ALA A 126 5.64 8.46 -23.30
N LEU A 127 5.02 7.28 -23.44
CA LEU A 127 4.70 6.41 -22.31
C LEU A 127 5.97 6.05 -21.53
N ASN A 128 5.88 6.16 -20.21
CA ASN A 128 6.93 5.74 -19.30
C ASN A 128 7.15 4.23 -19.42
N GLU A 129 8.40 3.77 -19.31
CA GLU A 129 8.67 2.37 -19.01
C GLU A 129 8.12 2.05 -17.61
N THR A 130 7.27 1.02 -17.50
CA THR A 130 6.52 0.72 -16.28
C THR A 130 6.89 -0.64 -15.69
N TYR A 131 6.91 -0.70 -14.37
CA TYR A 131 7.12 -1.91 -13.58
C TYR A 131 5.98 -2.07 -12.59
N VAL A 132 5.31 -3.22 -12.63
CA VAL A 132 4.40 -3.65 -11.56
C VAL A 132 5.07 -4.78 -10.79
N ILE A 133 5.47 -4.51 -9.56
CA ILE A 133 6.24 -5.41 -8.71
C ILE A 133 5.37 -5.87 -7.55
N PHE A 134 5.01 -7.15 -7.54
CA PHE A 134 4.36 -7.79 -6.39
C PHE A 134 5.40 -8.46 -5.49
N ILE A 135 5.41 -8.10 -4.21
CA ILE A 135 6.14 -8.80 -3.16
C ILE A 135 5.13 -9.63 -2.38
N THR A 136 5.17 -10.95 -2.54
CA THR A 136 4.11 -11.85 -2.06
C THR A 136 4.58 -12.71 -0.88
N GLU A 137 3.75 -12.84 0.16
CA GLU A 137 4.06 -13.65 1.35
C GLU A 137 4.26 -15.14 0.99
N ASN A 138 3.53 -15.63 -0.01
CA ASN A 138 3.63 -17.00 -0.54
C ASN A 138 4.15 -17.02 -1.99
N ASP A 139 4.57 -18.19 -2.45
CA ASP A 139 4.85 -18.45 -3.87
C ASP A 139 3.57 -18.53 -4.71
N VAL A 140 3.03 -17.37 -5.11
CA VAL A 140 1.76 -17.27 -5.85
C VAL A 140 1.82 -17.98 -7.22
N LEU A 141 2.99 -17.98 -7.88
CA LEU A 141 3.19 -18.61 -9.18
C LEU A 141 3.63 -20.09 -9.09
N LYS A 142 3.97 -20.57 -7.90
CA LYS A 142 4.16 -22.00 -7.55
C LYS A 142 5.28 -22.71 -8.30
N ALA A 143 6.30 -21.97 -8.73
CA ALA A 143 7.46 -22.53 -9.44
C ALA A 143 8.72 -22.61 -8.56
N GLY A 144 8.63 -22.23 -7.27
CA GLY A 144 9.70 -22.37 -6.29
C GLY A 144 10.88 -21.43 -6.51
N LEU A 145 10.72 -20.35 -7.28
CA LEU A 145 11.76 -19.37 -7.53
C LEU A 145 11.61 -18.15 -6.61
N PRO A 146 12.72 -17.45 -6.27
CA PRO A 146 12.67 -16.25 -5.44
C PRO A 146 12.09 -15.04 -6.16
N ILE A 147 12.15 -15.03 -7.50
CA ILE A 147 11.67 -13.93 -8.32
C ILE A 147 11.25 -14.45 -9.70
N TYR A 148 10.21 -13.86 -10.26
CA TYR A 148 9.68 -14.13 -11.59
C TYR A 148 9.58 -12.81 -12.37
N HIS A 149 10.03 -12.82 -13.61
CA HIS A 149 9.86 -11.71 -14.56
C HIS A 149 8.90 -12.18 -15.65
N VAL A 150 7.87 -11.37 -15.91
CA VAL A 150 6.82 -11.68 -16.87
C VAL A 150 6.84 -10.62 -17.95
N ASP A 151 7.34 -11.00 -19.11
CA ASP A 151 7.45 -10.16 -20.30
C ASP A 151 6.55 -10.69 -21.43
N ARG A 152 6.12 -9.79 -22.32
CA ARG A 152 5.34 -10.16 -23.51
C ARG A 152 6.27 -10.56 -24.65
N THR A 153 5.89 -11.61 -25.38
CA THR A 153 6.63 -12.13 -26.52
C THR A 153 5.74 -12.21 -27.75
N ILE A 154 6.36 -12.07 -28.93
CA ILE A 154 5.74 -12.34 -30.21
C ILE A 154 5.69 -13.86 -30.38
N ARG A 155 4.49 -14.43 -30.46
CA ARG A 155 4.28 -15.89 -30.43
C ARG A 155 4.99 -16.60 -31.59
N GLU A 156 4.98 -15.99 -32.76
CA GLU A 156 5.46 -16.58 -34.02
C GLU A 156 7.00 -16.62 -34.09
N THR A 157 7.67 -15.65 -33.46
CA THR A 157 9.14 -15.50 -33.52
C THR A 157 9.83 -15.83 -32.19
N GLY A 158 9.09 -15.84 -31.08
CA GLY A 158 9.63 -15.99 -29.73
C GLY A 158 10.40 -14.77 -29.24
N THR A 159 10.47 -13.68 -30.02
CA THR A 159 11.19 -12.47 -29.62
C THR A 159 10.38 -11.65 -28.63
N PHE A 160 11.05 -10.87 -27.78
CA PHE A 160 10.37 -9.91 -26.91
C PHE A 160 9.58 -8.88 -27.73
N PHE A 161 8.38 -8.56 -27.26
CA PHE A 161 7.56 -7.51 -27.87
C PHE A 161 8.12 -6.11 -27.59
N ASN A 162 8.82 -5.95 -26.47
CA ASN A 162 9.52 -4.72 -26.06
C ASN A 162 8.59 -3.50 -25.95
N ASP A 163 7.43 -3.68 -25.32
CA ASP A 163 6.48 -2.61 -24.99
C ASP A 163 6.78 -1.91 -23.67
N GLN A 164 7.95 -2.17 -23.08
CA GLN A 164 8.45 -1.49 -21.87
C GLN A 164 7.52 -1.58 -20.65
N ALA A 165 6.63 -2.58 -20.64
CA ALA A 165 5.73 -2.88 -19.54
C ALA A 165 6.14 -4.20 -18.88
N HIS A 166 6.68 -4.11 -17.67
CA HIS A 166 7.25 -5.24 -16.94
C HIS A 166 6.40 -5.61 -15.74
N ILE A 167 6.22 -6.91 -15.52
CA ILE A 167 5.59 -7.43 -14.30
C ILE A 167 6.59 -8.33 -13.58
N VAL A 168 6.80 -8.07 -12.30
CA VAL A 168 7.74 -8.80 -11.45
C VAL A 168 6.99 -9.35 -10.25
N TYR A 169 7.21 -10.63 -9.94
CA TYR A 169 6.72 -11.27 -8.71
C TYR A 169 7.91 -11.70 -7.87
N VAL A 170 8.00 -11.21 -6.64
CA VAL A 170 9.00 -11.59 -5.65
C VAL A 170 8.34 -12.54 -4.65
N ASN A 171 8.89 -13.74 -4.52
CA ASN A 171 8.45 -14.75 -3.56
C ASN A 171 9.19 -14.56 -2.24
N SER A 172 8.51 -13.99 -1.25
CA SER A 172 9.13 -13.65 0.04
C SER A 172 9.32 -14.85 0.98
N GLN A 173 8.94 -16.07 0.58
CA GLN A 173 9.25 -17.28 1.35
C GLN A 173 10.74 -17.67 1.27
N ILE A 174 11.43 -17.26 0.20
CA ILE A 174 12.83 -17.60 -0.01
C ILE A 174 13.70 -16.53 0.67
N LYS A 175 14.36 -16.94 1.75
CA LYS A 175 15.19 -16.09 2.63
C LYS A 175 16.60 -16.64 2.72
N ASP A 176 17.23 -16.83 1.57
CA ASP A 176 18.59 -17.34 1.45
C ASP A 176 19.65 -16.23 1.59
N GLU A 177 20.91 -16.59 1.41
CA GLU A 177 22.04 -15.67 1.58
C GLU A 177 22.23 -14.65 0.45
N THR A 178 21.40 -14.72 -0.60
CA THR A 178 21.43 -13.74 -1.70
C THR A 178 20.97 -12.36 -1.20
N ALA A 179 21.26 -11.30 -1.97
CA ALA A 179 20.79 -9.97 -1.61
C ALA A 179 19.25 -9.90 -1.52
N LEU A 180 18.56 -10.55 -2.46
CA LEU A 180 17.11 -10.66 -2.44
C LEU A 180 16.62 -11.49 -1.25
N GLY A 181 17.25 -12.63 -0.95
CA GLY A 181 16.89 -13.48 0.19
C GLY A 181 17.04 -12.76 1.53
N LYS A 182 18.12 -12.00 1.72
CA LYS A 182 18.32 -11.13 2.89
C LYS A 182 17.29 -10.01 2.98
N LEU A 183 16.91 -9.43 1.84
CA LEU A 183 15.86 -8.42 1.80
C LEU A 183 14.52 -9.06 2.20
N MET A 184 14.20 -10.24 1.69
CA MET A 184 12.98 -10.96 2.06
C MET A 184 13.00 -11.43 3.51
N HIS A 185 14.17 -11.69 4.12
CA HIS A 185 14.27 -11.90 5.56
C HIS A 185 13.79 -10.66 6.34
N ASP A 186 14.32 -9.49 5.98
CA ASP A 186 14.02 -8.21 6.62
C ASP A 186 12.53 -7.85 6.53
N PHE A 187 11.84 -8.26 5.47
CA PHE A 187 10.40 -8.04 5.32
C PHE A 187 9.54 -8.72 6.40
N PHE A 188 10.06 -9.74 7.08
CA PHE A 188 9.38 -10.46 8.15
C PHE A 188 9.88 -10.13 9.55
N CYS A 189 10.94 -9.32 9.67
CA CYS A 189 11.45 -8.90 10.97
C CYS A 189 10.46 -7.95 11.65
N THR A 190 10.18 -8.20 12.92
CA THR A 190 9.48 -7.25 13.79
C THR A 190 10.47 -6.33 14.51
N ASN A 191 11.71 -6.77 14.72
CA ASN A 191 12.74 -5.99 15.39
C ASN A 191 13.81 -5.51 14.40
N SER A 192 14.15 -4.23 14.47
CA SER A 192 15.18 -3.61 13.63
C SER A 192 16.56 -4.26 13.77
N LYS A 193 16.86 -4.85 14.93
CA LYS A 193 18.15 -5.50 15.23
C LYS A 193 18.36 -6.82 14.51
N ASP A 194 17.27 -7.44 14.06
CA ASP A 194 17.32 -8.72 13.35
C ASP A 194 17.46 -8.52 11.83
N MET A 195 17.41 -7.27 11.35
CA MET A 195 17.47 -6.96 9.92
C MET A 195 18.91 -6.95 9.39
N ASN A 196 19.08 -7.43 8.17
CA ASN A 196 20.35 -7.49 7.44
C ASN A 196 20.76 -6.12 6.91
N TYR A 197 19.81 -5.32 6.45
CA TYR A 197 20.09 -4.05 5.79
C TYR A 197 19.88 -2.85 6.71
N SER A 198 20.98 -2.17 7.00
CA SER A 198 21.01 -1.04 7.95
C SER A 198 20.09 0.12 7.55
N ILE A 199 19.92 0.39 6.25
CA ILE A 199 19.03 1.44 5.76
C ILE A 199 17.57 1.18 6.17
N LEU A 200 17.10 -0.06 5.99
CA LEU A 200 15.75 -0.47 6.38
C LEU A 200 15.66 -0.58 7.91
N ALA A 201 16.67 -1.16 8.56
CA ALA A 201 16.74 -1.28 10.02
C ALA A 201 16.60 0.08 10.72
N GLN A 202 17.31 1.10 10.23
CA GLN A 202 17.24 2.45 10.78
C GLN A 202 15.85 3.07 10.61
N ARG A 203 15.21 2.86 9.45
CA ARG A 203 13.86 3.38 9.18
C ARG A 203 12.80 2.67 10.02
N VAL A 204 12.89 1.35 10.17
CA VAL A 204 12.01 0.58 11.06
C VAL A 204 12.21 0.99 12.52
N ARG A 205 13.47 1.17 12.95
CA ARG A 205 13.79 1.66 14.30
C ARG A 205 13.19 3.04 14.55
N TYR A 206 13.28 3.95 13.58
CA TYR A 206 12.67 5.27 13.69
C TYR A 206 11.17 5.15 13.99
N PHE A 207 10.41 4.37 13.22
CA PHE A 207 8.97 4.27 13.45
C PHE A 207 8.58 3.50 14.71
N LYS A 208 9.43 2.62 15.25
CA LYS A 208 9.10 1.76 16.39
C LYS A 208 9.69 2.19 17.73
N GLU A 209 10.78 2.94 17.72
CA GLU A 209 11.56 3.25 18.92
C GLU A 209 11.82 4.76 19.08
N ASP A 210 11.90 5.54 17.99
CA ASP A 210 12.07 6.99 18.09
C ASP A 210 10.76 7.69 18.46
N THR A 211 10.82 8.61 19.41
CA THR A 211 9.64 9.31 19.93
C THR A 211 8.82 10.00 18.84
N LYS A 212 9.47 10.60 17.83
CA LYS A 212 8.76 11.30 16.75
C LYS A 212 8.14 10.30 15.77
N GLY A 213 8.88 9.25 15.41
CA GLY A 213 8.39 8.21 14.50
C GLY A 213 7.21 7.44 15.09
N VAL A 214 7.30 7.04 16.36
CA VAL A 214 6.20 6.39 17.09
C VAL A 214 4.97 7.30 17.15
N ALA A 215 5.15 8.58 17.49
CA ALA A 215 4.04 9.54 17.54
C ALA A 215 3.40 9.79 16.16
N ALA A 216 4.17 9.70 15.06
CA ALA A 216 3.61 9.77 13.72
C ALA A 216 2.76 8.53 13.40
N MET A 217 3.26 7.32 13.72
CA MET A 217 2.52 6.08 13.48
C MET A 217 1.26 5.96 14.33
N CYS A 218 1.31 6.33 15.61
CA CYS A 218 0.12 6.33 16.47
C CYS A 218 -0.97 7.26 15.91
N ARG A 219 -0.59 8.47 15.44
CA ARG A 219 -1.56 9.38 14.79
C ARG A 219 -2.11 8.82 13.48
N ALA A 220 -1.29 8.14 12.69
CA ALA A 220 -1.75 7.48 11.47
C ALA A 220 -2.76 6.36 11.78
N MET A 221 -2.46 5.52 12.78
CA MET A 221 -3.38 4.45 13.24
C MET A 221 -4.69 5.00 13.79
N GLU A 222 -4.64 6.10 14.56
CA GLU A 222 -5.83 6.79 15.06
C GLU A 222 -6.70 7.30 13.91
N LYS A 223 -6.10 8.01 12.94
CA LYS A 223 -6.82 8.50 11.75
C LYS A 223 -7.47 7.36 10.96
N MET A 224 -6.74 6.26 10.75
CA MET A 224 -7.28 5.08 10.06
C MET A 224 -8.46 4.45 10.81
N ARG A 225 -8.40 4.40 12.14
CA ARG A 225 -9.50 3.90 12.98
C ARG A 225 -10.73 4.79 12.84
N ASP A 226 -10.56 6.10 12.92
CA ASP A 226 -11.66 7.06 12.78
C ASP A 226 -12.30 7.00 11.38
N GLU A 227 -11.48 6.89 10.32
CA GLU A 227 -11.95 6.69 8.94
C GLU A 227 -12.73 5.37 8.78
N THR A 228 -12.25 4.28 9.40
CA THR A 228 -12.92 2.96 9.35
C THR A 228 -14.26 2.98 10.11
N GLU A 229 -14.31 3.62 11.29
CA GLU A 229 -15.53 3.82 12.06
C GLU A 229 -16.55 4.64 11.23
N HIS A 230 -16.09 5.72 10.58
CA HIS A 230 -16.92 6.55 9.72
C HIS A 230 -17.45 5.80 8.48
N GLU A 231 -16.61 5.05 7.77
CA GLU A 231 -17.03 4.21 6.64
C GLU A 231 -18.06 3.15 7.05
N THR A 232 -17.90 2.58 8.25
CA THR A 232 -18.86 1.63 8.82
C THR A 232 -20.19 2.30 9.12
N SER A 233 -20.17 3.50 9.70
CA SER A 233 -21.36 4.32 9.91
C SER A 233 -22.09 4.65 8.61
N ILE A 234 -21.35 5.02 7.56
CA ILE A 234 -21.92 5.24 6.21
C ILE A 234 -22.58 3.96 5.69
N LYS A 235 -21.92 2.80 5.81
CA LYS A 235 -22.47 1.52 5.35
C LYS A 235 -23.77 1.16 6.09
N HIS A 236 -23.81 1.36 7.40
CA HIS A 236 -25.04 1.15 8.19
C HIS A 236 -26.14 2.13 7.79
N ALA A 237 -25.81 3.41 7.59
CA ALA A 237 -26.76 4.41 7.14
C ALA A 237 -27.38 4.04 5.78
N LEU A 238 -26.56 3.61 4.82
CA LEU A 238 -27.02 3.17 3.50
C LEU A 238 -27.95 1.95 3.58
N ALA A 239 -27.68 1.00 4.48
CA ALA A 239 -28.55 -0.14 4.71
C ALA A 239 -29.91 0.28 5.31
N MET A 240 -29.92 1.13 6.34
CA MET A 240 -31.16 1.64 6.94
C MET A 240 -31.99 2.48 5.97
N LEU A 241 -31.33 3.29 5.13
CA LEU A 241 -31.99 4.02 4.04
C LEU A 241 -32.60 3.07 3.00
N ALA A 242 -31.97 1.93 2.72
CA ALA A 242 -32.53 0.91 1.84
C ALA A 242 -33.83 0.29 2.38
N ASP A 243 -33.92 0.17 3.71
CA ASP A 243 -35.11 -0.33 4.41
C ASP A 243 -36.19 0.75 4.61
N GLY A 244 -36.01 1.95 4.04
CA GLY A 244 -36.99 3.03 4.13
C GLY A 244 -37.05 3.73 5.49
N MET A 245 -36.00 3.63 6.30
CA MET A 245 -35.97 4.28 7.60
C MET A 245 -35.94 5.82 7.47
N PRO A 246 -36.69 6.57 8.30
CA PRO A 246 -36.65 8.04 8.31
C PRO A 246 -35.25 8.59 8.59
N TYR A 247 -34.88 9.69 7.92
CA TYR A 247 -33.52 10.25 7.96
C TYR A 247 -33.06 10.60 9.37
N GLU A 248 -33.96 11.10 10.23
CA GLU A 248 -33.65 11.44 11.62
C GLU A 248 -33.29 10.20 12.45
N LYS A 249 -33.94 9.05 12.15
CA LYS A 249 -33.59 7.78 12.78
C LYS A 249 -32.29 7.24 12.24
N VAL A 250 -32.06 7.33 10.93
CA VAL A 250 -30.79 6.93 10.32
C VAL A 250 -29.63 7.71 10.94
N ALA A 251 -29.70 9.05 10.95
CA ALA A 251 -28.69 9.92 11.56
C ALA A 251 -28.42 9.57 13.03
N LYS A 252 -29.48 9.30 13.80
CA LYS A 252 -29.36 8.90 15.20
C LYS A 252 -28.63 7.56 15.37
N TYR A 253 -28.96 6.54 14.58
CA TYR A 253 -28.43 5.18 14.76
C TYR A 253 -27.10 4.94 14.06
N SER A 254 -26.79 5.68 13.00
CA SER A 254 -25.48 5.64 12.35
C SER A 254 -24.49 6.64 12.94
N GLU A 255 -24.93 7.48 13.88
CA GLU A 255 -24.14 8.57 14.47
C GLU A 255 -23.56 9.54 13.42
N LEU A 256 -24.27 9.70 12.29
CA LEU A 256 -23.88 10.62 11.22
C LEU A 256 -24.67 11.94 11.32
N PRO A 257 -24.08 13.08 10.92
CA PRO A 257 -24.82 14.32 10.74
C PRO A 257 -25.99 14.14 9.78
N ILE A 258 -27.14 14.76 10.09
CA ILE A 258 -28.36 14.64 9.27
C ILE A 258 -28.13 15.09 7.82
N GLU A 259 -27.29 16.10 7.61
CA GLU A 259 -26.96 16.61 6.27
C GLU A 259 -26.17 15.59 5.45
N GLU A 260 -25.31 14.80 6.11
CA GLU A 260 -24.56 13.74 5.45
C GLU A 260 -25.48 12.57 5.05
N VAL A 261 -26.42 12.19 5.93
CA VAL A 261 -27.45 11.19 5.62
C VAL A 261 -28.30 11.59 4.43
N ARG A 262 -28.69 12.87 4.33
CA ARG A 262 -29.43 13.40 3.17
C ARG A 262 -28.60 13.30 1.88
N ALA A 263 -27.33 13.69 1.91
CA ALA A 263 -26.44 13.58 0.76
C ALA A 263 -26.24 12.12 0.29
N LEU A 264 -26.17 11.17 1.24
CA LEU A 264 -26.10 9.73 0.91
C LEU A 264 -27.38 9.23 0.21
N ALA A 265 -28.56 9.72 0.60
CA ALA A 265 -29.83 9.36 -0.02
C ALA A 265 -29.96 9.91 -1.46
N GLU A 266 -29.48 11.13 -1.70
CA GLU A 266 -29.46 11.75 -3.04
C GLU A 266 -28.56 11.00 -4.01
N LYS A 267 -27.37 10.57 -3.57
CA LYS A 267 -26.45 9.77 -4.40
C LYS A 267 -26.99 8.39 -4.81
N LYS A 268 -27.96 7.85 -4.07
CA LYS A 268 -28.59 6.55 -4.37
C LYS A 268 -29.76 6.69 -5.37
N SER A 269 -30.31 7.88 -5.51
CA SER A 269 -31.45 8.17 -6.39
C SER A 269 -31.03 8.66 -7.79
N ALA A 270 -29.73 8.90 -7.99
CA ALA A 270 -29.09 9.14 -9.29
C ALA A 270 -28.51 7.84 -9.86
#